data_AF-A0AAE4Q710-F1
#
_entry.id   AF-A0AAE4Q710-F1
#
_cell.length_a   1.000
_cell.length_b   1.000
_cell.length_c   1.000
_cell.angle_alpha   90.00
_cell.angle_beta   90.00
_cell.angle_gamma   90.00
#
_symmetry.space_group_name_H-M   'P 1'
#
loop_
_entity.id
_entity.type
_entity.pdbx_description
1 polymer ?
#
loop_
_entity_poly.entity_id
_entity_poly.type
_entity_poly.pdbx_seq_one_letter_code
_entity_poly.pdbx_strand_id
1 'polypeptide(L)'
;QTRAKNECLLTLTDRKSRYQIIRLIPDKSASSVNQALKSILKVYQINYITADNGAEFSRLSEIFDPENIYYAHPYSSWERGTNENHNRLIRRWLPKGSKNATQQQVAFIENWINNYP
;
A
#
# COMPACT_ATOMS: atom_id res chain seq x y z
N GLN A 1 -17.58 14.87 -19.56
CA GLN A 1 -16.91 13.56 -19.73
C GLN A 1 -16.13 13.32 -18.43
N THR A 2 -16.69 12.57 -17.48
CA THR A 2 -16.08 12.36 -16.16
C THR A 2 -14.89 11.43 -16.34
N ARG A 3 -13.66 11.92 -16.15
CA ARG A 3 -12.46 11.07 -16.15
C ARG A 3 -12.74 9.87 -15.23
N ALA A 4 -12.49 8.66 -15.71
CA ALA A 4 -12.53 7.48 -14.86
C ALA A 4 -11.65 7.76 -13.63
N LYS A 5 -12.22 7.59 -12.43
CA LYS A 5 -11.46 7.74 -11.19
C LYS A 5 -10.30 6.76 -11.24
N ASN A 6 -9.07 7.27 -11.20
CA ASN A 6 -7.84 6.45 -11.17
C ASN A 6 -7.57 5.94 -9.75
N GLU A 7 -8.63 5.63 -9.00
CA GLU A 7 -8.53 5.16 -7.62
C GLU A 7 -7.71 3.86 -7.60
N CYS A 8 -6.81 3.75 -6.63
CA CYS A 8 -5.99 2.58 -6.44
C CYS A 8 -5.84 2.24 -4.96
N LEU A 9 -5.28 1.07 -4.67
CA LEU A 9 -5.02 0.63 -3.31
C LEU A 9 -3.55 0.88 -2.96
N LEU A 10 -3.33 1.65 -1.90
CA LEU A 10 -2.07 1.65 -1.19
C LEU A 10 -2.08 0.49 -0.20
N THR A 11 -1.03 -0.34 -0.23
CA THR A 11 -0.89 -1.51 0.65
C THR A 11 0.42 -1.40 1.42
N LEU A 12 0.37 -1.57 2.73
CA LEU A 12 1.53 -1.65 3.60
C LEU A 12 1.49 -2.96 4.36
N THR A 13 2.61 -3.66 4.37
CA THR A 13 2.75 -4.95 5.05
C THR A 13 3.81 -4.86 6.11
N ASP A 14 3.47 -5.14 7.36
CA ASP A 14 4.48 -5.35 8.39
C ASP A 14 5.25 -6.64 8.08
N ARG A 15 6.57 -6.54 7.96
CA ARG A 15 7.38 -7.67 7.49
C ARG A 15 7.42 -8.80 8.51
N LYS A 16 7.31 -8.51 9.81
CA LYS A 16 7.46 -9.48 10.90
C LYS A 16 6.14 -10.21 11.19
N SER A 17 5.09 -9.46 11.48
CA SER A 17 3.75 -9.98 11.83
C SER A 17 2.91 -10.33 10.62
N ARG A 18 3.28 -9.85 9.41
CA ARG A 18 2.47 -9.95 8.18
C ARG A 18 1.17 -9.16 8.22
N TYR A 19 0.97 -8.30 9.23
CA TYR A 19 -0.20 -7.43 9.33
C TYR A 19 -0.27 -6.48 8.13
N GLN A 20 -1.47 -6.31 7.58
CA GLN A 20 -1.76 -5.51 6.41
C GLN A 20 -2.55 -4.26 6.74
N ILE A 21 -2.18 -3.18 6.07
CA ILE A 21 -2.92 -1.92 6.03
C ILE A 21 -3.21 -1.62 4.56
N ILE A 22 -4.48 -1.43 4.22
CA ILE A 22 -4.97 -1.18 2.87
C ILE A 22 -5.77 0.12 2.86
N ARG A 23 -5.40 1.07 2.01
CA ARG A 23 -6.13 2.34 1.84
C ARG A 23 -6.51 2.54 0.39
N LEU A 24 -7.77 2.90 0.17
CA LEU A 24 -8.23 3.40 -1.12
C LEU A 24 -7.76 4.86 -1.27
N ILE A 25 -6.97 5.14 -2.29
CA ILE A 25 -6.43 6.46 -2.59
C ILE A 25 -6.92 6.94 -3.96
N PRO A 26 -7.04 8.27 -4.19
CA PRO A 26 -7.65 8.80 -5.42
C PRO A 26 -6.82 8.55 -6.68
N ASP A 27 -5.50 8.43 -6.54
CA ASP A 27 -4.56 8.10 -7.60
C ASP A 27 -3.21 7.64 -7.05
N LYS A 28 -2.32 7.20 -7.94
CA LYS A 28 -0.94 6.78 -7.64
C LYS A 28 0.06 7.95 -7.58
N SER A 29 -0.38 9.20 -7.39
CA SER A 29 0.58 10.31 -7.26
C SER A 29 1.30 10.23 -5.91
N ALA A 30 2.55 10.72 -5.86
CA ALA A 30 3.31 10.80 -4.61
C ALA A 30 2.59 11.65 -3.54
N SER A 31 1.81 12.67 -3.95
CA SER A 31 0.99 13.47 -3.04
C SER A 31 -0.10 12.63 -2.36
N SER A 32 -0.87 11.87 -3.15
CA SER A 32 -1.93 10.99 -2.65
C SER A 32 -1.39 9.90 -1.73
N VAL A 33 -0.25 9.29 -2.10
CA VAL A 33 0.45 8.30 -1.27
C VAL A 33 0.89 8.92 0.06
N ASN A 34 1.57 10.06 0.03
CA ASN A 34 2.05 10.73 1.25
C ASN A 34 0.91 11.18 2.17
N GLN A 35 -0.20 11.66 1.62
CA GLN A 35 -1.38 12.02 2.42
C GLN A 35 -1.97 10.79 3.14
N ALA A 36 -2.06 9.66 2.44
CA ALA A 36 -2.52 8.41 3.03
C ALA A 36 -1.53 7.91 4.11
N LEU A 37 -0.22 7.94 3.84
CA LEU A 37 0.81 7.57 4.81
C LEU A 37 0.77 8.44 6.08
N LYS A 38 0.65 9.77 5.95
CA LYS A 38 0.46 10.67 7.11
C LYS A 38 -0.74 10.27 7.95
N SER A 39 -1.80 9.82 7.32
CA SER A 39 -3.03 9.41 8.02
C SER A 39 -2.85 8.06 8.72
N ILE A 40 -2.11 7.13 8.11
CA ILE A 40 -1.72 5.85 8.71
C ILE A 40 -0.83 6.08 9.94
N LEU A 41 0.18 6.95 9.84
CA LEU A 41 1.14 7.20 10.93
C LEU A 41 0.52 7.85 12.18
N LYS A 42 -0.68 8.44 12.07
CA LYS A 42 -1.43 8.92 13.23
C LYS A 42 -2.01 7.79 14.09
N VAL A 43 -2.17 6.60 13.49
CA VAL A 43 -2.83 5.44 14.11
C VAL A 43 -1.82 4.32 14.39
N TYR A 44 -0.82 4.18 13.52
CA TYR A 44 0.18 3.11 13.56
C TYR A 44 1.57 3.69 13.75
N GLN A 45 2.32 3.14 14.69
CA GLN A 45 3.73 3.47 14.85
C GLN A 45 4.56 2.68 13.82
N ILE A 46 5.03 3.34 12.77
CA ILE A 46 5.88 2.76 11.72
C ILE A 46 7.19 3.54 11.70
N ASN A 47 8.29 2.88 12.07
CA ASN A 47 9.60 3.51 12.16
C ASN A 47 10.36 3.47 10.84
N TYR A 48 10.21 2.38 10.07
CA TYR A 48 10.94 2.14 8.82
C TYR A 48 9.98 1.80 7.70
N ILE A 49 10.32 2.21 6.48
CA ILE A 49 9.55 1.86 5.29
C ILE A 49 10.46 1.28 4.21
N THR A 50 9.99 0.22 3.56
CA THR A 50 10.61 -0.33 2.35
C THR A 50 9.66 -0.19 1.19
N ALA A 51 10.09 0.47 0.11
CA ALA A 51 9.31 0.67 -1.11
C ALA A 51 10.08 0.20 -2.34
N ASP A 52 9.41 0.11 -3.49
CA ASP A 52 10.12 0.01 -4.76
C ASP A 52 10.49 1.40 -5.28
N ASN A 53 11.29 1.45 -6.35
CA ASN A 53 11.70 2.69 -7.00
C ASN A 53 10.57 3.33 -7.84
N GLY A 54 9.30 3.06 -7.52
CA GLY A 54 8.15 3.67 -8.15
C GLY A 54 8.12 5.19 -7.91
N ALA A 55 7.71 5.94 -8.94
CA ALA A 55 7.61 7.40 -8.85
C ALA A 55 6.61 7.86 -7.77
N GLU A 56 5.62 7.04 -7.46
CA GLU A 56 4.68 7.25 -6.36
C GLU A 56 5.34 7.28 -4.97
N PHE A 57 6.52 6.70 -4.82
CA PHE A 57 7.28 6.66 -3.56
C PHE A 57 8.48 7.63 -3.55
N SER A 58 8.65 8.43 -4.61
CA SER A 58 9.78 9.36 -4.76
C SER A 58 9.89 10.44 -3.67
N ARG A 59 8.81 10.69 -2.92
CA ARG A 59 8.72 11.76 -1.91
C ARG A 59 8.55 11.22 -0.48
N LEU A 60 8.95 9.97 -0.22
CA LEU A 60 8.84 9.38 1.13
C LEU A 60 9.63 10.13 2.21
N SER A 61 10.69 10.85 1.83
CA SER A 61 11.51 11.69 2.74
C SER A 61 10.75 12.88 3.34
N GLU A 62 9.55 13.20 2.84
CA GLU A 62 8.67 14.19 3.46
C GLU A 62 7.87 13.64 4.64
N ILE A 63 7.88 12.31 4.80
CA ILE A 63 7.08 11.56 5.77
C ILE A 63 7.95 10.82 6.77
N PHE A 64 9.04 10.24 6.28
CA PHE A 64 10.00 9.46 7.06
C PHE A 64 11.36 10.14 7.02
N ASP A 65 12.14 9.94 8.08
CA ASP A 65 13.57 10.25 8.06
C ASP A 65 14.23 9.50 6.89
N PRO A 66 15.03 10.15 6.03
CA PRO A 66 15.77 9.49 4.95
C PRO A 66 16.56 8.25 5.38
N GLU A 67 17.08 8.20 6.61
CA GLU A 67 17.82 7.05 7.14
C GLU A 67 16.93 5.82 7.37
N ASN A 68 15.62 6.04 7.48
CA ASN A 68 14.61 5.00 7.73
C ASN A 68 13.88 4.53 6.46
N ILE A 69 14.29 5.03 5.29
CA ILE A 69 13.70 4.69 4.00
C ILE A 69 14.64 3.73 3.26
N TYR A 70 14.11 2.58 2.88
CA TYR A 70 14.82 1.60 2.06
C TYR A 70 14.10 1.41 0.73
N TYR A 71 14.86 1.39 -0.37
CA TYR A 71 14.32 1.04 -1.68
C TYR A 71 14.82 -0.35 -2.08
N ALA A 72 13.90 -1.19 -2.55
CA ALA A 72 14.24 -2.50 -3.07
C ALA A 72 15.21 -2.39 -4.25
N HIS A 73 16.16 -3.31 -4.33
CA HIS A 73 17.15 -3.31 -5.40
C HIS A 73 16.48 -3.63 -6.75
N PRO A 74 16.96 -3.03 -7.86
CA PRO A 74 16.51 -3.43 -9.19
C PRO A 74 16.63 -4.95 -9.37
N TYR A 75 15.63 -5.57 -10.00
CA TYR A 75 15.58 -7.00 -10.30
C TYR A 75 15.57 -7.95 -9.09
N SER A 76 15.36 -7.44 -7.87
CA SER A 76 15.33 -8.24 -6.63
C SER A 76 13.92 -8.56 -6.17
N SER A 77 13.18 -9.34 -6.97
CA SER A 77 11.78 -9.70 -6.69
C SER A 77 11.60 -10.46 -5.36
N TRP A 78 12.62 -11.19 -4.91
CA TRP A 78 12.60 -11.93 -3.64
C TRP A 78 12.47 -11.02 -2.41
N GLU A 79 12.94 -9.77 -2.48
CA GLU A 79 12.76 -8.78 -1.41
C GLU A 79 11.28 -8.40 -1.19
N ARG A 80 10.43 -8.70 -2.18
CA ARG A 80 9.01 -8.34 -2.22
C ARG A 80 8.05 -9.53 -2.16
N GLY A 81 8.56 -10.76 -1.98
CA GLY A 81 7.73 -11.98 -2.06
C GLY A 81 6.52 -11.98 -1.10
N THR A 82 6.64 -11.30 0.05
CA THR A 82 5.52 -11.12 0.98
C THR A 82 4.43 -10.23 0.39
N ASN A 83 4.80 -9.09 -0.20
CA ASN A 83 3.85 -8.15 -0.78
C ASN A 83 3.12 -8.79 -1.97
N GLU A 84 3.81 -9.62 -2.76
CA GLU A 84 3.19 -10.35 -3.87
C GLU A 84 2.14 -11.35 -3.43
N ASN A 85 2.43 -12.14 -2.38
CA ASN A 85 1.45 -13.09 -1.84
C ASN A 85 0.21 -12.38 -1.30
N HIS A 86 0.36 -11.26 -0.61
CA HIS A 86 -0.78 -10.50 -0.10
C HIS A 86 -1.56 -9.78 -1.18
N ASN A 87 -0.88 -9.25 -2.21
CA ASN A 87 -1.55 -8.71 -3.38
C ASN A 87 -2.41 -9.77 -4.09
N ARG A 88 -2.02 -11.05 -4.04
CA ARG A 88 -2.85 -12.16 -4.53
C ARG A 88 -4.10 -12.37 -3.67
N LEU A 89 -4.04 -12.20 -2.35
CA LEU A 89 -5.21 -12.27 -1.46
C LEU A 89 -6.21 -11.15 -1.78
N ILE A 90 -5.73 -9.92 -1.96
CA ILE A 90 -6.57 -8.77 -2.35
C ILE A 90 -7.27 -9.06 -3.68
N ARG A 91 -6.55 -9.64 -4.65
CA ARG A 91 -7.09 -9.96 -5.99
C ARG A 91 -8.20 -11.02 -6.00
N ARG A 92 -8.38 -11.80 -4.93
CA ARG A 92 -9.53 -12.70 -4.78
C ARG A 92 -10.84 -11.91 -4.64
N TRP A 93 -10.78 -10.72 -4.05
CA TRP A 93 -11.93 -9.85 -3.82
C TRP A 93 -12.03 -8.71 -4.82
N LEU A 94 -10.87 -8.21 -5.28
CA LEU A 94 -10.75 -7.12 -6.25
C LEU A 94 -9.86 -7.57 -7.42
N PRO A 95 -10.42 -8.30 -8.40
CA PRO A 95 -9.69 -8.68 -9.60
C PRO A 95 -9.03 -7.50 -10.31
N LYS A 96 -8.01 -7.80 -11.12
CA LYS A 96 -7.30 -6.75 -11.87
C LYS A 96 -8.28 -6.00 -12.77
N GLY A 97 -8.30 -4.67 -12.68
CA GLY A 97 -9.21 -3.82 -13.46
C GLY A 97 -10.58 -3.57 -12.81
N SER A 98 -10.81 -4.06 -11.58
CA SER A 98 -11.95 -3.65 -10.77
C SER A 98 -12.02 -2.12 -10.66
N LYS A 99 -13.21 -1.57 -10.90
CA LYS A 99 -13.52 -0.15 -10.77
C LYS A 99 -14.48 0.04 -9.59
N ASN A 100 -14.49 1.24 -9.01
CA ASN A 100 -15.45 1.64 -7.98
C ASN A 100 -15.38 0.82 -6.67
N ALA A 101 -14.18 0.40 -6.27
CA ALA A 101 -13.99 -0.16 -4.93
C ALA A 101 -14.42 0.87 -3.88
N THR A 102 -15.13 0.45 -2.84
CA THR A 102 -15.57 1.33 -1.76
C THR A 102 -14.63 1.24 -0.57
N GLN A 103 -14.59 2.28 0.26
CA GLN A 103 -13.83 2.24 1.52
C GLN A 103 -14.30 1.09 2.43
N GLN A 104 -15.60 0.82 2.48
CA GLN A 104 -16.18 -0.30 3.24
C GLN A 104 -15.70 -1.66 2.72
N GLN A 105 -15.66 -1.85 1.39
CA GLN A 105 -15.15 -3.08 0.79
C GLN A 105 -13.67 -3.26 1.08
N VAL A 106 -12.88 -2.19 1.01
CA VAL A 106 -11.45 -2.23 1.34
C VAL A 106 -11.22 -2.58 2.81
N ALA A 107 -11.99 -1.99 3.73
CA ALA A 107 -11.92 -2.33 5.16
C ALA A 107 -12.29 -3.79 5.43
N PHE A 108 -13.33 -4.31 4.76
CA PHE A 108 -13.68 -5.72 4.83
C PHE A 108 -12.53 -6.64 4.38
N ILE A 109 -11.89 -6.31 3.25
CA ILE A 109 -10.76 -7.07 2.71
C ILE A 109 -9.56 -7.01 3.66
N GLU A 110 -9.22 -5.83 4.19
CA GLU A 110 -8.14 -5.66 5.18
C GLU A 110 -8.39 -6.57 6.40
N ASN A 111 -9.60 -6.52 6.97
CA ASN A 111 -9.96 -7.35 8.11
C ASN A 111 -9.91 -8.85 7.77
N TRP A 112 -10.41 -9.25 6.60
CA TRP A 112 -10.37 -10.65 6.17
C TRP A 112 -8.92 -11.16 6.01
N ILE A 113 -8.03 -10.35 5.44
CA ILE A 113 -6.61 -10.73 5.27
C ILE A 113 -5.90 -10.85 6.63
N ASN A 114 -6.13 -9.90 7.53
CA ASN A 114 -5.48 -9.89 8.85
C ASN A 114 -5.98 -10.98 9.81
N ASN A 115 -7.14 -11.58 9.52
CA ASN A 115 -7.70 -12.71 10.27
C ASN A 115 -7.67 -14.02 9.45
N TYR A 116 -6.93 -14.05 8.33
CA TYR A 116 -6.80 -15.24 7.52
C TYR A 116 -5.89 -16.25 8.23
N PRO A 117 -6.30 -17.53 8.37
CA PRO A 117 -5.52 -18.55 9.08
C PRO A 117 -4.14 -18.83 8.49
#